data_AF-A0A423WPZ6-F1
#
_entry.id   AF-A0A423WPZ6-F1
#
_cell.length_a   1.000
_cell.length_b   1.000
_cell.length_c   1.000
_cell.angle_alpha   90.00
_cell.angle_beta   90.00
_cell.angle_gamma   90.00
#
_symmetry.space_group_name_H-M   'P 1'
#
loop_
_entity.id
_entity.type
_entity.pdbx_description
1 polymer ?
#
loop_
_entity_poly.entity_id
_entity_poly.type
_entity_poly.pdbx_seq_one_letter_code
_entity_poly.pdbx_strand_id
1 'polypeptide(L)'
;MVSTLFILALANFSLAALDVDLDSPESIKSAAKAVASNLMSHYKGNEYGQTIGILPGPPPAGDYYWWEGGALWGAIVDYWHLTGDTTWNDVAQQSLVFQAGAPEYSYMPPNWTISLGNDDQGFWGMSAMLAAETKFQNPPADEPQWLALAQAVFNTQAAPDRHDDTCKGGLRWQIPPSNRGYDYKNSIANGIFFNLGARLARYTENATYAEFATKTWDWEVGVGFMDQDYNVFDGAHVGNNCTDIDKAQFSYSAAVFLQGAAFMYNYTSGSDIWRDRLQGLVNRTILVFFPDGGAAVERSCEEPTIIQCTTDMKSFKGYLHRWLASAAQLAPFVSDQITATLKNSTVAAVQSCVDGVDNGHGVSRATCGFRWTTGEYDGDTGAGQQMNVLGALTSLLIDMEPQKVGGPVTNSTGGTSQGNPDAGGVPGFLKPASPPGIGDKAGAGALTAVLLISMVLTLAWMGSDWLEGA
;
A
#
# COMPACT_ATOMS: atom_id res chain seq x y z
N MET A 1 57.58 41.55 -11.17
CA MET A 1 56.24 40.99 -11.46
C MET A 1 56.37 39.47 -11.43
N VAL A 2 56.09 38.85 -10.30
CA VAL A 2 56.07 37.39 -10.17
C VAL A 2 54.62 36.97 -10.38
N SER A 3 54.36 36.28 -11.48
CA SER A 3 53.04 35.77 -11.84
C SER A 3 52.91 34.36 -11.28
N THR A 4 52.11 34.21 -10.24
CA THR A 4 51.80 32.92 -9.62
C THR A 4 50.61 32.31 -10.37
N LEU A 5 50.85 31.35 -11.26
CA LEU A 5 49.79 30.52 -11.83
C LEU A 5 49.26 29.59 -10.73
N PHE A 6 47.99 29.77 -10.37
CA PHE A 6 47.22 28.77 -9.62
C PHE A 6 46.81 27.65 -10.57
N ILE A 7 47.41 26.48 -10.41
CA ILE A 7 46.93 25.23 -11.02
C ILE A 7 45.80 24.73 -10.11
N LEU A 8 44.53 24.97 -10.48
CA LEU A 8 43.41 24.22 -9.92
C LEU A 8 43.51 22.79 -10.46
N ALA A 9 44.02 21.87 -9.64
CA ALA A 9 43.84 20.45 -9.87
C ALA A 9 42.34 20.13 -9.71
N LEU A 10 41.64 19.92 -10.82
CA LEU A 10 40.35 19.25 -10.84
C LEU A 10 40.59 17.79 -10.43
N ALA A 11 40.60 17.53 -9.12
CA ALA A 11 40.46 16.18 -8.61
C ALA A 11 39.04 15.72 -8.97
N ASN A 12 38.93 14.81 -9.94
CA ASN A 12 37.72 14.01 -10.10
C ASN A 12 37.60 13.14 -8.85
N PHE A 13 36.91 13.64 -7.82
CA PHE A 13 36.48 12.83 -6.72
C PHE A 13 35.46 11.84 -7.27
N SER A 14 35.91 10.61 -7.56
CA SER A 14 34.99 9.49 -7.75
C SER A 14 34.28 9.28 -6.43
N LEU A 15 32.98 9.56 -6.38
CA LEU A 15 32.16 9.27 -5.23
C LEU A 15 32.20 7.75 -4.98
N ALA A 16 32.34 7.34 -3.72
CA ALA A 16 32.34 5.92 -3.40
C ALA A 16 30.92 5.39 -3.59
N ALA A 17 30.74 4.45 -4.52
CA ALA A 17 29.46 3.77 -4.72
C ALA A 17 29.07 2.98 -3.47
N LEU A 18 27.76 2.83 -3.25
CA LEU A 18 27.25 1.96 -2.19
C LEU A 18 27.50 0.48 -2.59
N ASP A 19 28.39 -0.19 -1.88
CA ASP A 19 28.72 -1.61 -2.12
C ASP A 19 27.77 -2.51 -1.33
N VAL A 20 27.02 -3.36 -2.04
CA VAL A 20 26.00 -4.24 -1.46
C VAL A 20 26.07 -5.62 -2.11
N ASP A 21 26.24 -6.64 -1.29
CA ASP A 21 26.11 -8.03 -1.68
C ASP A 21 24.63 -8.45 -1.57
N LEU A 22 23.94 -8.51 -2.70
CA LEU A 22 22.51 -8.86 -2.75
C LEU A 22 22.25 -10.36 -2.50
N ASP A 23 23.28 -11.18 -2.30
CA ASP A 23 23.14 -12.57 -1.84
C ASP A 23 23.32 -12.70 -0.32
N SER A 24 23.66 -11.61 0.39
CA SER A 24 23.83 -11.58 1.84
C SER A 24 22.71 -10.75 2.52
N PRO A 25 21.83 -11.38 3.33
CA PRO A 25 20.84 -10.66 4.12
C PRO A 25 21.45 -9.60 5.04
N GLU A 26 22.64 -9.86 5.61
CA GLU A 26 23.36 -8.92 6.46
C GLU A 26 23.87 -7.71 5.68
N SER A 27 24.40 -7.92 4.47
CA SER A 27 24.83 -6.83 3.60
C SER A 27 23.65 -5.93 3.19
N ILE A 28 22.53 -6.55 2.78
CA ILE A 28 21.29 -5.84 2.45
C ILE A 28 20.78 -5.04 3.64
N LYS A 29 20.73 -5.63 4.85
CA LYS A 29 20.30 -4.90 6.07
C LYS A 29 21.21 -3.73 6.40
N SER A 30 22.52 -3.89 6.23
CA SER A 30 23.49 -2.81 6.45
C SER A 30 23.27 -1.66 5.45
N ALA A 31 23.07 -1.98 4.17
CA ALA A 31 22.76 -0.99 3.14
C ALA A 31 21.41 -0.30 3.41
N ALA A 32 20.37 -1.09 3.74
CA ALA A 32 19.05 -0.58 4.07
C ALA A 32 19.08 0.36 5.28
N LYS A 33 19.91 0.06 6.30
CA LYS A 33 20.11 0.95 7.45
C LYS A 33 20.76 2.27 7.05
N ALA A 34 21.74 2.26 6.15
CA ALA A 34 22.37 3.48 5.65
C ALA A 34 21.36 4.34 4.87
N VAL A 35 20.61 3.72 3.95
CA VAL A 35 19.55 4.38 3.17
C VAL A 35 18.44 4.91 4.08
N ALA A 36 17.96 4.13 5.04
CA ALA A 36 16.94 4.56 6.00
C ALA A 36 17.44 5.71 6.90
N SER A 37 18.72 5.70 7.30
CA SER A 37 19.32 6.81 8.05
C SER A 37 19.37 8.09 7.21
N ASN A 38 19.68 7.98 5.92
CA ASN A 38 19.65 9.10 4.98
C ASN A 38 18.21 9.60 4.76
N LEU A 39 17.26 8.69 4.50
CA LEU A 39 15.83 9.01 4.40
C LEU A 39 15.34 9.79 5.63
N MET A 40 15.65 9.31 6.83
CA MET A 40 15.23 9.95 8.07
C MET A 40 15.94 11.27 8.35
N SER A 41 17.01 11.62 7.63
CA SER A 41 17.61 12.95 7.69
C SER A 41 16.74 14.04 7.03
N HIS A 42 15.86 13.66 6.09
CA HIS A 42 14.85 14.55 5.49
C HIS A 42 13.68 14.84 6.42
N TYR A 43 13.42 13.95 7.39
CA TYR A 43 12.35 14.13 8.35
C TYR A 43 12.74 15.12 9.45
N LYS A 44 11.89 16.13 9.67
CA LYS A 44 12.09 17.20 10.67
C LYS A 44 10.97 17.29 11.70
N GLY A 45 9.95 16.45 11.61
CA GLY A 45 8.73 16.59 12.42
C GLY A 45 8.92 16.40 13.94
N ASN A 46 10.06 15.87 14.38
CA ASN A 46 10.43 15.77 15.80
C ASN A 46 11.24 16.97 16.32
N GLU A 47 11.61 17.91 15.45
CA GLU A 47 12.31 19.13 15.85
C GLU A 47 11.34 20.16 16.46
N TYR A 48 11.87 21.05 17.29
CA TYR A 48 11.07 22.07 17.98
C TYR A 48 10.33 22.96 16.97
N GLY A 49 9.01 23.06 17.12
CA GLY A 49 8.15 23.90 16.27
C GLY A 49 7.73 23.24 14.95
N GLN A 50 8.14 22.01 14.68
CA GLN A 50 7.72 21.25 13.50
C GLN A 50 6.46 20.42 13.78
N THR A 51 5.83 19.92 12.72
CA THR A 51 4.67 19.04 12.81
C THR A 51 5.12 17.59 12.69
N ILE A 52 4.79 16.78 13.69
CA ILE A 52 5.18 15.37 13.70
C ILE A 52 4.47 14.59 12.60
N GLY A 53 5.18 13.67 11.96
CA GLY A 53 4.64 12.73 10.99
C GLY A 53 4.64 13.18 9.54
N ILE A 54 4.97 14.44 9.24
CA ILE A 54 5.09 14.92 7.86
C ILE A 54 6.54 15.21 7.49
N LEU A 55 6.85 15.04 6.21
CA LEU A 55 8.05 15.61 5.60
C LEU A 55 7.87 17.14 5.41
N PRO A 56 8.96 17.91 5.23
CA PRO A 56 8.86 19.34 4.99
C PRO A 56 7.97 19.68 3.79
N GLY A 57 6.88 20.39 4.03
CA GLY A 57 5.90 20.78 3.01
C GLY A 57 4.52 21.04 3.61
N PRO A 58 3.48 21.18 2.76
CA PRO A 58 3.52 21.19 1.30
C PRO A 58 4.14 22.47 0.72
N PRO A 59 4.35 22.54 -0.61
CA PRO A 59 4.85 23.75 -1.26
C PRO A 59 4.01 24.99 -0.91
N PRO A 60 4.63 26.16 -0.60
CA PRO A 60 6.06 26.47 -0.71
C PRO A 60 6.89 26.21 0.57
N ALA A 61 6.31 25.62 1.63
CA ALA A 61 7.01 25.40 2.90
C ALA A 61 8.04 24.24 2.86
N GLY A 62 8.01 23.46 1.78
CA GLY A 62 8.88 22.33 1.46
C GLY A 62 8.28 21.55 0.29
N ASP A 63 8.93 20.48 -0.14
CA ASP A 63 8.61 19.83 -1.42
C ASP A 63 7.47 18.80 -1.33
N TYR A 64 7.20 18.28 -0.13
CA TYR A 64 6.44 17.04 0.06
C TYR A 64 5.00 17.29 0.50
N TYR A 65 4.05 16.59 -0.10
CA TYR A 65 2.64 16.63 0.32
C TYR A 65 2.39 15.73 1.53
N TRP A 66 1.25 15.94 2.20
CA TRP A 66 0.91 15.27 3.46
C TRP A 66 0.89 13.74 3.34
N TRP A 67 0.40 13.20 2.23
CA TRP A 67 0.30 11.75 1.99
C TRP A 67 1.67 11.06 1.96
N GLU A 68 2.72 11.76 1.50
CA GLU A 68 4.07 11.20 1.41
C GLU A 68 4.68 10.94 2.79
N GLY A 69 4.20 11.66 3.83
CA GLY A 69 4.45 11.31 5.22
C GLY A 69 3.86 9.94 5.59
N GLY A 70 2.63 9.65 5.18
CA GLY A 70 2.00 8.35 5.39
C GLY A 70 2.77 7.23 4.69
N ALA A 71 3.28 7.50 3.49
CA ALA A 71 4.10 6.56 2.75
C ALA A 71 5.48 6.32 3.39
N LEU A 72 6.14 7.37 3.90
CA LEU A 72 7.39 7.29 4.68
C LEU A 72 7.23 6.33 5.85
N TRP A 73 6.20 6.52 6.67
CA TRP A 73 6.02 5.67 7.85
C TRP A 73 5.69 4.23 7.50
N GLY A 74 4.97 3.99 6.39
CA GLY A 74 4.80 2.65 5.85
C GLY A 74 6.13 2.00 5.47
N ALA A 75 7.03 2.74 4.82
CA ALA A 75 8.36 2.24 4.46
C ALA A 75 9.22 1.94 5.69
N ILE A 76 9.13 2.77 6.74
CA ILE A 76 9.85 2.55 8.01
C ILE A 76 9.30 1.35 8.79
N VAL A 77 7.98 1.13 8.78
CA VAL A 77 7.36 -0.08 9.38
C VAL A 77 7.84 -1.34 8.66
N ASP A 78 7.86 -1.35 7.33
CA ASP A 78 8.43 -2.48 6.56
C ASP A 78 9.91 -2.68 6.83
N TYR A 79 10.69 -1.59 6.87
CA TYR A 79 12.10 -1.65 7.22
C TYR A 79 12.33 -2.32 8.57
N TRP A 80 11.59 -1.90 9.61
CA TRP A 80 11.67 -2.54 10.92
C TRP A 80 11.31 -4.02 10.83
N HIS A 81 10.20 -4.35 10.18
CA HIS A 81 9.71 -5.72 10.08
C HIS A 81 10.74 -6.65 9.42
N LEU A 82 11.43 -6.16 8.39
CA LEU A 82 12.33 -6.95 7.55
C LEU A 82 13.78 -6.97 8.07
N THR A 83 14.20 -5.95 8.82
CA THR A 83 15.57 -5.85 9.33
C THR A 83 15.70 -6.16 10.81
N GLY A 84 14.63 -5.96 11.58
CA GLY A 84 14.62 -5.99 13.04
C GLY A 84 15.19 -4.74 13.72
N ASP A 85 15.56 -3.70 12.96
CA ASP A 85 16.09 -2.45 13.52
C ASP A 85 14.94 -1.56 14.02
N THR A 86 14.93 -1.28 15.33
CA THR A 86 13.88 -0.53 16.02
C THR A 86 14.15 0.97 16.13
N THR A 87 15.21 1.48 15.49
CA THR A 87 15.71 2.87 15.68
C THR A 87 14.62 3.94 15.55
N TRP A 88 13.65 3.75 14.64
CA TRP A 88 12.61 4.74 14.35
C TRP A 88 11.19 4.32 14.76
N ASN A 89 11.04 3.23 15.51
CA ASN A 89 9.71 2.71 15.81
C ASN A 89 8.86 3.67 16.64
N ASP A 90 9.44 4.29 17.67
CA ASP A 90 8.68 5.19 18.55
C ASP A 90 8.18 6.43 17.80
N VAL A 91 9.04 7.02 16.96
CA VAL A 91 8.64 8.17 16.14
C VAL A 91 7.66 7.78 15.05
N ALA A 92 7.76 6.57 14.47
CA ALA A 92 6.79 6.06 13.51
C ALA A 92 5.41 5.83 14.16
N GLN A 93 5.37 5.21 15.34
CA GLN A 93 4.13 5.05 16.10
C GLN A 93 3.49 6.41 16.39
N GLN A 94 4.26 7.33 16.98
CA GLN A 94 3.77 8.65 17.36
C GLN A 94 3.25 9.43 16.14
N SER A 95 3.95 9.33 15.02
CA SER A 95 3.60 10.02 13.77
C SER A 95 2.30 9.50 13.15
N LEU A 96 2.16 8.16 13.05
CA LEU A 96 0.97 7.52 12.52
C LEU A 96 -0.26 7.83 13.37
N VAL A 97 -0.13 7.85 14.71
CA VAL A 97 -1.24 8.21 15.60
C VAL A 97 -1.57 9.70 15.52
N PHE A 98 -0.56 10.58 15.54
CA PHE A 98 -0.79 12.02 15.51
C PHE A 98 -1.53 12.47 14.25
N GLN A 99 -1.12 11.96 13.09
CA GLN A 99 -1.74 12.32 11.81
C GLN A 99 -3.11 11.66 11.58
N ALA A 100 -3.53 10.71 12.42
CA ALA A 100 -4.89 10.17 12.38
C ALA A 100 -5.95 11.23 12.66
N GLY A 101 -5.60 12.32 13.35
CA GLY A 101 -6.46 13.48 13.59
C GLY A 101 -7.52 13.18 14.65
N ALA A 102 -7.24 13.57 15.90
CA ALA A 102 -8.22 13.50 16.99
C ALA A 102 -9.34 14.55 16.80
N PRO A 103 -10.57 14.28 17.27
CA PRO A 103 -11.00 13.05 17.96
C PRO A 103 -11.51 11.91 17.06
N GLU A 104 -11.63 12.12 15.74
CA GLU A 104 -12.26 11.15 14.83
C GLU A 104 -11.33 9.97 14.44
N TYR A 105 -10.02 10.19 14.44
CA TYR A 105 -8.98 9.20 14.14
C TYR A 105 -9.22 8.46 12.82
N SER A 106 -9.53 9.22 11.76
CA SER A 106 -9.85 8.70 10.43
C SER A 106 -8.86 9.11 9.34
N TYR A 107 -7.73 9.70 9.72
CA TYR A 107 -6.78 10.33 8.78
C TYR A 107 -7.45 11.41 7.93
N MET A 108 -8.38 12.16 8.53
CA MET A 108 -8.96 13.37 7.94
C MET A 108 -8.74 14.63 8.81
N PRO A 109 -7.51 14.88 9.30
CA PRO A 109 -7.18 16.08 10.07
C PRO A 109 -7.55 17.38 9.31
N PRO A 110 -8.28 18.31 9.93
CA PRO A 110 -8.78 19.52 9.26
C PRO A 110 -7.69 20.41 8.63
N ASN A 111 -6.47 20.39 9.17
CA ASN A 111 -5.34 21.17 8.64
C ASN A 111 -4.95 20.78 7.21
N TRP A 112 -5.30 19.57 6.77
CA TRP A 112 -4.94 19.04 5.44
C TRP A 112 -6.12 19.01 4.47
N THR A 113 -7.25 19.65 4.80
CA THR A 113 -8.50 19.62 3.99
C THR A 113 -8.28 19.99 2.52
N ILE A 114 -7.42 20.97 2.22
CA ILE A 114 -7.20 21.46 0.84
C ILE A 114 -6.48 20.44 -0.06
N SER A 115 -5.81 19.45 0.53
CA SER A 115 -5.10 18.37 -0.16
C SER A 115 -5.63 17.00 0.24
N LEU A 116 -6.88 16.91 0.70
CA LEU A 116 -7.45 15.67 1.24
C LEU A 116 -8.14 14.86 0.14
N GLY A 117 -7.36 14.08 -0.61
CA GLY A 117 -7.83 13.03 -1.49
C GLY A 117 -8.16 11.73 -0.77
N ASN A 118 -8.92 10.87 -1.43
CA ASN A 118 -9.16 9.50 -0.99
C ASN A 118 -7.86 8.68 -1.01
N ASP A 119 -6.99 8.95 -1.98
CA ASP A 119 -5.63 8.44 -2.07
C ASP A 119 -4.73 8.97 -0.95
N ASP A 120 -4.76 10.28 -0.67
CA ASP A 120 -4.00 10.86 0.44
C ASP A 120 -4.35 10.20 1.78
N GLN A 121 -5.64 10.14 2.11
CA GLN A 121 -6.17 9.44 3.28
C GLN A 121 -5.81 7.94 3.25
N GLY A 122 -5.89 7.35 2.06
CA GLY A 122 -5.68 5.95 1.79
C GLY A 122 -4.26 5.48 2.10
N PHE A 123 -3.23 6.26 1.76
CA PHE A 123 -1.84 5.93 2.07
C PHE A 123 -1.58 5.80 3.57
N TRP A 124 -2.15 6.69 4.37
CA TRP A 124 -2.10 6.58 5.83
C TRP A 124 -2.83 5.34 6.35
N GLY A 125 -4.03 5.06 5.81
CA GLY A 125 -4.78 3.84 6.12
C GLY A 125 -4.02 2.56 5.77
N MET A 126 -3.33 2.52 4.62
CA MET A 126 -2.52 1.38 4.19
C MET A 126 -1.30 1.17 5.09
N SER A 127 -0.68 2.25 5.58
CA SER A 127 0.41 2.19 6.56
C SER A 127 -0.07 1.70 7.92
N ALA A 128 -1.26 2.13 8.38
CA ALA A 128 -1.87 1.58 9.58
C ALA A 128 -2.22 0.09 9.42
N MET A 129 -2.79 -0.30 8.27
CA MET A 129 -3.06 -1.70 7.96
C MET A 129 -1.78 -2.55 7.96
N LEU A 130 -0.68 -2.00 7.43
CA LEU A 130 0.63 -2.66 7.42
C LEU A 130 1.17 -2.84 8.84
N ALA A 131 1.02 -1.83 9.70
CA ALA A 131 1.41 -1.93 11.11
C ALA A 131 0.65 -3.05 11.83
N ALA A 132 -0.64 -3.26 11.53
CA ALA A 132 -1.40 -4.39 12.05
C ALA A 132 -0.89 -5.75 11.50
N GLU A 133 -0.64 -5.83 10.19
CA GLU A 133 -0.19 -7.05 9.48
C GLU A 133 1.23 -7.50 9.85
N THR A 134 2.08 -6.59 10.30
CA THR A 134 3.49 -6.85 10.66
C THR A 134 3.71 -6.96 12.16
N LYS A 135 2.65 -6.85 12.98
CA LYS A 135 2.71 -6.79 14.45
C LYS A 135 3.62 -5.65 14.95
N PHE A 136 3.57 -4.51 14.27
CA PHE A 136 4.24 -3.32 14.74
C PHE A 136 3.76 -2.95 16.14
N GLN A 137 4.62 -2.32 16.95
CA GLN A 137 4.29 -1.98 18.33
C GLN A 137 2.97 -1.22 18.42
N ASN A 138 2.04 -1.75 19.21
CA ASN A 138 0.72 -1.13 19.40
C ASN A 138 0.86 0.23 20.10
N PRO A 139 0.03 1.22 19.75
CA PRO A 139 -0.15 2.43 20.55
C PRO A 139 -0.64 2.09 21.97
N PRO A 140 -0.52 3.03 22.93
CA PRO A 140 -1.18 2.94 24.23
C PRO A 140 -2.66 2.50 24.11
N ALA A 141 -3.16 1.79 25.12
CA ALA A 141 -4.50 1.19 25.05
C ALA A 141 -5.65 2.21 24.96
N ASP A 142 -5.40 3.45 25.36
CA ASP A 142 -6.31 4.61 25.27
C ASP A 142 -6.16 5.41 23.96
N GLU A 143 -5.22 5.02 23.10
CA GLU A 143 -5.01 5.58 21.75
C GLU A 143 -5.57 4.66 20.65
N PRO A 144 -5.89 5.21 19.46
CA PRO A 144 -6.44 4.42 18.36
C PRO A 144 -5.44 3.36 17.88
N GLN A 145 -5.91 2.13 17.73
CA GLN A 145 -5.09 0.99 17.32
C GLN A 145 -5.00 0.87 15.80
N TRP A 146 -3.92 0.28 15.29
CA TRP A 146 -3.64 0.14 13.85
C TRP A 146 -4.79 -0.42 13.01
N LEU A 147 -5.41 -1.52 13.45
CA LEU A 147 -6.56 -2.10 12.74
C LEU A 147 -7.76 -1.15 12.77
N ALA A 148 -8.04 -0.50 13.90
CA ALA A 148 -9.12 0.48 14.02
C ALA A 148 -8.89 1.70 13.08
N LEU A 149 -7.65 2.17 12.93
CA LEU A 149 -7.29 3.25 12.03
C LEU A 149 -7.48 2.86 10.55
N ALA A 150 -7.06 1.65 10.16
CA ALA A 150 -7.30 1.12 8.82
C ALA A 150 -8.81 0.96 8.53
N GLN A 151 -9.57 0.45 9.51
CA GLN A 151 -11.03 0.37 9.43
C GLN A 151 -11.67 1.75 9.31
N ALA A 152 -11.18 2.78 10.02
CA ALA A 152 -11.71 4.14 9.91
C ALA A 152 -11.60 4.70 8.50
N VAL A 153 -10.43 4.52 7.86
CA VAL A 153 -10.21 4.95 6.46
C VAL A 153 -11.15 4.20 5.54
N PHE A 154 -11.21 2.87 5.63
CA PHE A 154 -12.11 2.08 4.79
C PHE A 154 -13.58 2.48 4.99
N ASN A 155 -14.03 2.64 6.24
CA ASN A 155 -15.41 2.97 6.57
C ASN A 155 -15.82 4.33 6.00
N THR A 156 -14.96 5.33 6.12
CA THR A 156 -15.22 6.66 5.55
C THR A 156 -15.14 6.66 4.03
N GLN A 157 -14.28 5.84 3.42
CA GLN A 157 -14.26 5.64 1.96
C GLN A 157 -15.48 4.87 1.45
N ALA A 158 -16.03 3.93 2.23
CA ALA A 158 -17.24 3.18 1.91
C ALA A 158 -18.54 3.98 2.18
N ALA A 159 -18.43 5.19 2.73
CA ALA A 159 -19.59 5.99 3.11
C ALA A 159 -20.41 6.40 1.86
N PRO A 160 -21.75 6.32 1.91
CA PRO A 160 -22.60 6.53 0.73
C PRO A 160 -22.42 7.88 0.04
N ASP A 161 -22.03 8.93 0.77
CA ASP A 161 -21.76 10.26 0.24
C ASP A 161 -20.55 10.32 -0.70
N ARG A 162 -19.66 9.31 -0.66
CA ARG A 162 -18.53 9.18 -1.59
C ARG A 162 -18.81 8.29 -2.81
N HIS A 163 -19.98 7.65 -2.86
CA HIS A 163 -20.39 6.72 -3.93
C HIS A 163 -21.64 7.23 -4.64
N ASP A 164 -21.46 8.19 -5.54
CA ASP A 164 -22.52 8.70 -6.42
C ASP A 164 -22.73 7.85 -7.69
N ASP A 165 -23.80 8.12 -8.44
CA ASP A 165 -24.15 7.38 -9.66
C ASP A 165 -23.31 7.80 -10.90
N THR A 166 -22.46 8.84 -10.80
CA THR A 166 -21.66 9.28 -11.95
C THR A 166 -20.65 8.21 -12.31
N CYS A 167 -20.50 7.93 -13.61
CA CYS A 167 -19.68 6.81 -14.08
C CYS A 167 -20.07 5.45 -13.47
N LYS A 168 -21.34 5.27 -13.09
CA LYS A 168 -21.89 4.06 -12.45
C LYS A 168 -21.26 3.71 -11.10
N GLY A 169 -20.73 4.69 -10.37
CA GLY A 169 -20.04 4.48 -9.09
C GLY A 169 -18.58 4.90 -9.14
N GLY A 170 -17.78 4.32 -8.24
CA GLY A 170 -16.36 4.63 -8.07
C GLY A 170 -16.11 5.91 -7.28
N LEU A 171 -15.01 5.91 -6.54
CA LEU A 171 -14.55 7.07 -5.77
C LEU A 171 -14.03 8.16 -6.70
N ARG A 172 -14.32 9.40 -6.32
CA ARG A 172 -13.62 10.59 -6.83
C ARG A 172 -12.23 10.66 -6.22
N TRP A 173 -11.32 11.36 -6.87
CA TRP A 173 -9.99 11.63 -6.33
C TRP A 173 -10.10 12.37 -5.00
N GLN A 174 -10.74 13.54 -5.00
CA GLN A 174 -10.85 14.39 -3.81
C GLN A 174 -12.01 13.99 -2.89
N ILE A 175 -11.86 14.22 -1.58
CA ILE A 175 -12.95 14.05 -0.61
C ILE A 175 -13.82 15.32 -0.53
N PRO A 176 -13.27 16.53 -0.30
CA PRO A 176 -14.09 17.74 -0.28
C PRO A 176 -14.59 18.13 -1.68
N PRO A 177 -15.90 18.36 -1.88
CA PRO A 177 -16.45 18.77 -3.18
C PRO A 177 -15.88 20.08 -3.75
N SER A 178 -15.30 20.93 -2.90
CA SER A 178 -14.68 22.20 -3.29
C SER A 178 -13.24 22.06 -3.79
N ASN A 179 -12.60 20.89 -3.62
CA ASN A 179 -11.22 20.71 -4.03
C ASN A 179 -11.11 20.52 -5.54
N ARG A 180 -10.04 21.06 -6.13
CA ARG A 180 -9.71 20.84 -7.53
C ARG A 180 -9.45 19.35 -7.76
N GLY A 181 -10.07 18.76 -8.78
CA GLY A 181 -9.98 17.33 -9.04
C GLY A 181 -11.11 16.50 -8.41
N TYR A 182 -12.06 17.11 -7.70
CA TYR A 182 -13.28 16.38 -7.27
C TYR A 182 -14.08 15.83 -8.46
N ASP A 183 -14.01 16.48 -9.62
CA ASP A 183 -14.61 16.03 -10.87
C ASP A 183 -13.83 14.89 -11.57
N TYR A 184 -12.67 14.50 -11.05
CA TYR A 184 -11.84 13.41 -11.57
C TYR A 184 -12.05 12.14 -10.74
N LYS A 185 -12.36 11.01 -11.39
CA LYS A 185 -12.31 9.68 -10.77
C LYS A 185 -11.05 8.99 -11.27
N ASN A 186 -10.21 8.54 -10.35
CA ASN A 186 -8.90 8.00 -10.68
C ASN A 186 -8.68 6.59 -10.10
N SER A 187 -7.75 5.88 -10.72
CA SER A 187 -7.44 4.49 -10.41
C SER A 187 -6.75 4.34 -9.07
N ILE A 188 -5.97 5.34 -8.63
CA ILE A 188 -5.28 5.27 -7.34
C ILE A 188 -6.23 5.33 -6.14
N ALA A 189 -7.22 6.23 -6.13
CA ALA A 189 -8.20 6.29 -5.03
C ALA A 189 -9.00 4.98 -4.92
N ASN A 190 -9.45 4.45 -6.06
CA ASN A 190 -10.20 3.20 -6.12
C ASN A 190 -9.31 1.98 -5.82
N GLY A 191 -8.07 1.98 -6.31
CA GLY A 191 -7.08 0.93 -6.07
C GLY A 191 -6.70 0.81 -4.60
N ILE A 192 -6.54 1.93 -3.89
CA ILE A 192 -6.30 1.91 -2.44
C ILE A 192 -7.52 1.40 -1.68
N PHE A 193 -8.73 1.85 -2.03
CA PHE A 193 -9.95 1.35 -1.39
C PHE A 193 -10.14 -0.16 -1.61
N PHE A 194 -9.87 -0.64 -2.83
CA PHE A 194 -9.82 -2.07 -3.17
C PHE A 194 -8.79 -2.82 -2.31
N ASN A 195 -7.56 -2.30 -2.24
CA ASN A 195 -6.45 -2.91 -1.50
C ASN A 195 -6.75 -2.99 0.01
N LEU A 196 -7.25 -1.92 0.61
CA LEU A 196 -7.68 -1.90 2.02
C LEU A 196 -8.82 -2.91 2.25
N GLY A 197 -9.82 -2.98 1.36
CA GLY A 197 -10.89 -3.97 1.45
C GLY A 197 -10.37 -5.41 1.41
N ALA A 198 -9.47 -5.73 0.48
CA ALA A 198 -8.87 -7.06 0.38
C ALA A 198 -8.06 -7.44 1.64
N ARG A 199 -7.27 -6.50 2.16
CA ARG A 199 -6.45 -6.68 3.36
C ARG A 199 -7.27 -6.82 4.62
N LEU A 200 -8.28 -5.98 4.80
CA LEU A 200 -9.23 -6.06 5.92
C LEU A 200 -10.05 -7.36 5.86
N ALA A 201 -10.48 -7.80 4.67
CA ALA A 201 -11.16 -9.09 4.49
C ALA A 201 -10.28 -10.24 4.99
N ARG A 202 -9.01 -10.28 4.56
CA ARG A 202 -8.06 -11.30 5.00
C ARG A 202 -7.76 -11.23 6.50
N TYR A 203 -7.52 -10.03 7.03
CA TYR A 203 -7.14 -9.86 8.43
C TYR A 203 -8.28 -10.21 9.39
N THR A 204 -9.52 -9.85 9.03
CA THR A 204 -10.69 -9.94 9.92
C THR A 204 -11.62 -11.11 9.62
N GLU A 205 -11.45 -11.77 8.48
CA GLU A 205 -12.36 -12.77 7.90
C GLU A 205 -13.78 -12.24 7.61
N ASN A 206 -13.97 -10.92 7.56
CA ASN A 206 -15.26 -10.30 7.26
C ASN A 206 -15.47 -10.16 5.74
N ALA A 207 -16.47 -10.89 5.23
CA ALA A 207 -16.81 -10.95 3.81
C ALA A 207 -17.25 -9.60 3.21
N THR A 208 -17.82 -8.69 4.00
CA THR A 208 -18.27 -7.38 3.48
C THR A 208 -17.11 -6.58 2.89
N TYR A 209 -15.92 -6.63 3.50
CA TYR A 209 -14.73 -5.98 2.92
C TYR A 209 -14.35 -6.57 1.55
N ALA A 210 -14.49 -7.89 1.39
CA ALA A 210 -14.20 -8.61 0.15
C ALA A 210 -15.24 -8.31 -0.95
N GLU A 211 -16.50 -8.09 -0.57
CA GLU A 211 -17.57 -7.66 -1.49
C GLU A 211 -17.30 -6.27 -2.04
N PHE A 212 -16.92 -5.31 -1.20
CA PHE A 212 -16.49 -3.98 -1.65
C PHE A 212 -15.25 -4.05 -2.54
N ALA A 213 -14.24 -4.85 -2.17
CA ALA A 213 -13.06 -5.05 -3.00
C ALA A 213 -13.44 -5.59 -4.39
N THR A 214 -14.30 -6.61 -4.45
CA THR A 214 -14.77 -7.18 -5.72
C THR A 214 -15.55 -6.16 -6.55
N LYS A 215 -16.46 -5.39 -5.92
CA LYS A 215 -17.22 -4.33 -6.58
C LYS A 215 -16.32 -3.24 -7.16
N THR A 216 -15.30 -2.83 -6.43
CA THR A 216 -14.34 -1.80 -6.89
C THR A 216 -13.51 -2.32 -8.06
N TRP A 217 -13.04 -3.56 -8.02
CA TRP A 217 -12.37 -4.21 -9.15
C TRP A 217 -13.26 -4.23 -10.40
N ASP A 218 -14.51 -4.69 -10.25
CA ASP A 218 -15.43 -4.82 -11.37
C ASP A 218 -15.81 -3.45 -11.94
N TRP A 219 -15.86 -2.40 -11.11
CA TRP A 219 -16.03 -1.02 -11.56
C TRP A 219 -14.82 -0.50 -12.35
N GLU A 220 -13.60 -0.71 -11.84
CA GLU A 220 -12.34 -0.30 -12.48
C GLU A 220 -12.20 -0.86 -13.90
N VAL A 221 -12.48 -2.15 -14.06
CA VAL A 221 -12.51 -2.81 -15.37
C VAL A 221 -13.71 -2.33 -16.21
N GLY A 222 -14.88 -2.18 -15.58
CA GLY A 222 -16.11 -1.80 -16.26
C GLY A 222 -16.13 -0.37 -16.82
N VAL A 223 -15.43 0.57 -16.18
CA VAL A 223 -15.24 1.95 -16.66
C VAL A 223 -14.11 2.04 -17.68
N GLY A 224 -13.23 1.02 -17.75
CA GLY A 224 -12.13 0.93 -18.71
C GLY A 224 -10.81 1.54 -18.22
N PHE A 225 -10.69 1.84 -16.93
CA PHE A 225 -9.41 2.27 -16.33
C PHE A 225 -8.43 1.12 -16.24
N MET A 226 -8.93 -0.11 -16.10
CA MET A 226 -8.17 -1.33 -16.35
C MET A 226 -8.67 -2.06 -17.60
N ASP A 227 -7.79 -2.27 -18.59
CA ASP A 227 -8.14 -2.98 -19.82
C ASP A 227 -7.91 -4.50 -19.73
N GLN A 228 -8.24 -5.22 -20.81
CA GLN A 228 -8.13 -6.69 -20.88
C GLN A 228 -6.67 -7.19 -20.82
N ASP A 229 -5.70 -6.33 -21.14
CA ASP A 229 -4.27 -6.62 -21.06
C ASP A 229 -3.70 -6.22 -19.68
N TYR A 230 -4.57 -5.83 -18.74
CA TYR A 230 -4.22 -5.36 -17.40
C TYR A 230 -3.41 -4.06 -17.37
N ASN A 231 -3.51 -3.21 -18.41
CA ASN A 231 -3.04 -1.83 -18.29
C ASN A 231 -3.90 -1.11 -17.26
N VAL A 232 -3.28 -0.40 -16.32
CA VAL A 232 -3.98 0.44 -15.34
C VAL A 232 -3.70 1.90 -15.69
N PHE A 233 -4.69 2.56 -16.27
CA PHE A 233 -4.66 3.97 -16.67
C PHE A 233 -4.95 4.88 -15.47
N ASP A 234 -4.79 6.20 -15.61
CA ASP A 234 -4.82 7.11 -14.46
C ASP A 234 -6.23 7.44 -13.98
N GLY A 235 -7.15 7.72 -14.91
CA GLY A 235 -8.52 8.11 -14.56
C GLY A 235 -9.24 8.85 -15.67
N ALA A 236 -10.37 9.48 -15.33
CA ALA A 236 -11.19 10.28 -16.25
C ALA A 236 -12.13 11.24 -15.50
N HIS A 237 -12.76 12.18 -16.22
CA HIS A 237 -13.63 13.17 -15.61
C HIS A 237 -15.11 12.76 -15.66
N VAL A 238 -15.84 13.07 -14.58
CA VAL A 238 -17.28 12.76 -14.49
C VAL A 238 -18.12 13.53 -15.52
N GLY A 239 -17.65 14.69 -15.98
CA GLY A 239 -18.33 15.51 -17.00
C GLY A 239 -18.44 14.80 -18.36
N ASN A 240 -17.51 13.89 -18.66
CA ASN A 240 -17.48 13.08 -19.87
C ASN A 240 -17.89 11.62 -19.59
N ASN A 241 -18.61 11.38 -18.49
CA ASN A 241 -19.02 10.04 -18.02
C ASN A 241 -17.84 9.06 -17.92
N CYS A 242 -16.67 9.58 -17.52
CA CYS A 242 -15.40 8.86 -17.41
C CYS A 242 -14.91 8.19 -18.71
N THR A 243 -15.30 8.72 -19.87
CA THR A 243 -14.87 8.19 -21.18
C THR A 243 -13.62 8.87 -21.74
N ASP A 244 -13.20 10.00 -21.17
CA ASP A 244 -11.98 10.74 -21.47
C ASP A 244 -10.78 10.19 -20.67
N ILE A 245 -10.51 8.89 -20.83
CA ILE A 245 -9.49 8.17 -20.06
C ILE A 245 -8.09 8.75 -20.33
N ASP A 246 -7.44 9.25 -19.27
CA ASP A 246 -6.02 9.56 -19.28
C ASP A 246 -5.22 8.26 -19.23
N LYS A 247 -4.51 7.97 -20.33
CA LYS A 247 -3.74 6.73 -20.51
C LYS A 247 -2.35 6.76 -19.90
N ALA A 248 -2.01 7.79 -19.12
CA ALA A 248 -0.82 7.75 -18.27
C ALA A 248 -0.86 6.49 -17.39
N GLN A 249 0.30 5.87 -17.21
CA GLN A 249 0.46 4.66 -16.40
C GLN A 249 1.55 4.92 -15.37
N PHE A 250 1.14 4.90 -14.11
CA PHE A 250 2.03 5.07 -12.96
C PHE A 250 2.18 3.74 -12.24
N SER A 251 3.41 3.40 -11.84
CA SER A 251 3.72 2.05 -11.36
C SER A 251 2.94 1.66 -10.11
N TYR A 252 2.72 2.63 -9.21
CA TYR A 252 1.99 2.43 -7.97
C TYR A 252 0.51 2.07 -8.18
N SER A 253 -0.15 2.57 -9.23
CA SER A 253 -1.54 2.24 -9.55
C SER A 253 -1.65 0.76 -9.93
N ALA A 254 -0.76 0.27 -10.79
CA ALA A 254 -0.72 -1.16 -11.12
C ALA A 254 -0.38 -2.01 -9.89
N ALA A 255 0.61 -1.59 -9.10
CA ALA A 255 1.10 -2.32 -7.95
C ALA A 255 0.07 -2.41 -6.79
N VAL A 256 -0.76 -1.38 -6.58
CA VAL A 256 -1.78 -1.39 -5.50
C VAL A 256 -2.91 -2.40 -5.81
N PHE A 257 -3.34 -2.49 -7.08
CA PHE A 257 -4.28 -3.52 -7.53
C PHE A 257 -3.64 -4.92 -7.51
N LEU A 258 -2.36 -5.03 -7.87
CA LEU A 258 -1.63 -6.30 -7.82
C LEU A 258 -1.58 -6.85 -6.41
N GLN A 259 -1.19 -6.02 -5.44
CA GLN A 259 -1.16 -6.43 -4.04
C GLN A 259 -2.57 -6.79 -3.55
N GLY A 260 -3.59 -5.96 -3.82
CA GLY A 260 -4.96 -6.27 -3.42
C GLY A 260 -5.48 -7.59 -4.01
N ALA A 261 -5.14 -7.89 -5.28
CA ALA A 261 -5.48 -9.16 -5.92
C ALA A 261 -4.81 -10.36 -5.24
N ALA A 262 -3.56 -10.22 -4.77
CA ALA A 262 -2.88 -11.26 -4.00
C ALA A 262 -3.54 -11.51 -2.64
N PHE A 263 -3.98 -10.44 -1.95
CA PHE A 263 -4.77 -10.58 -0.72
C PHE A 263 -6.12 -11.26 -0.96
N MET A 264 -6.83 -10.90 -2.04
CA MET A 264 -8.08 -11.57 -2.42
C MET A 264 -7.87 -13.03 -2.81
N TYR A 265 -6.81 -13.35 -3.56
CA TYR A 265 -6.42 -14.74 -3.89
C TYR A 265 -6.22 -15.55 -2.61
N ASN A 266 -5.48 -15.02 -1.64
CA ASN A 266 -5.21 -15.70 -0.39
C ASN A 266 -6.47 -15.84 0.48
N TYR A 267 -7.26 -14.77 0.63
CA TYR A 267 -8.53 -14.77 1.37
C TYR A 267 -9.55 -15.78 0.80
N THR A 268 -9.65 -15.87 -0.52
CA THR A 268 -10.56 -16.78 -1.21
C THR A 268 -10.02 -18.20 -1.36
N SER A 269 -9.00 -18.56 -0.58
CA SER A 269 -8.39 -19.91 -0.59
C SER A 269 -7.89 -20.36 -1.96
N GLY A 270 -7.36 -19.42 -2.75
CA GLY A 270 -6.74 -19.70 -4.04
C GLY A 270 -7.69 -19.71 -5.23
N SER A 271 -8.76 -18.91 -5.21
CA SER A 271 -9.72 -18.80 -6.33
C SER A 271 -9.04 -18.56 -7.67
N ASP A 272 -9.41 -19.34 -8.69
CA ASP A 272 -8.89 -19.21 -10.06
C ASP A 272 -9.11 -17.80 -10.64
N ILE A 273 -10.23 -17.15 -10.30
CA ILE A 273 -10.52 -15.78 -10.75
C ILE A 273 -9.44 -14.81 -10.25
N TRP A 274 -9.13 -14.86 -8.95
CA TRP A 274 -8.11 -13.98 -8.36
C TRP A 274 -6.69 -14.38 -8.74
N ARG A 275 -6.46 -15.68 -8.97
CA ARG A 275 -5.21 -16.22 -9.49
C ARG A 275 -4.90 -15.63 -10.87
N ASP A 276 -5.87 -15.69 -11.80
CA ASP A 276 -5.70 -15.21 -13.17
C ASP A 276 -5.57 -13.67 -13.22
N ARG A 277 -6.38 -12.96 -12.41
CA ARG A 277 -6.26 -11.51 -12.24
C ARG A 277 -4.87 -11.10 -11.74
N LEU A 278 -4.35 -11.79 -10.72
CA LEU A 278 -3.02 -11.53 -10.19
C LEU A 278 -1.92 -11.83 -11.21
N GLN A 279 -1.98 -12.98 -11.90
CA GLN A 279 -0.98 -13.33 -12.93
C GLN A 279 -0.96 -12.29 -14.05
N GLY A 280 -2.13 -11.84 -14.51
CA GLY A 280 -2.28 -10.81 -15.52
C GLY A 280 -1.63 -9.48 -15.10
N LEU A 281 -1.95 -9.01 -13.90
CA LEU A 281 -1.33 -7.81 -13.33
C LEU A 281 0.19 -7.94 -13.17
N VAL A 282 0.70 -9.08 -12.67
CA VAL A 282 2.15 -9.32 -12.53
C VAL A 282 2.82 -9.25 -13.90
N ASN A 283 2.29 -9.96 -14.89
CA ASN A 283 2.85 -9.96 -16.25
C ASN A 283 2.87 -8.56 -16.85
N ARG A 284 1.75 -7.81 -16.75
CA ARG A 284 1.67 -6.47 -17.33
C ARG A 284 2.54 -5.46 -16.59
N THR A 285 2.54 -5.50 -15.25
CA THR A 285 3.36 -4.62 -14.42
C THR A 285 4.85 -4.80 -14.72
N ILE A 286 5.32 -6.06 -14.81
CA ILE A 286 6.71 -6.36 -15.16
C ILE A 286 7.04 -5.84 -16.56
N LEU A 287 6.17 -6.12 -17.55
CA LEU A 287 6.38 -5.68 -18.92
C LEU A 287 6.49 -4.15 -19.07
N VAL A 288 5.63 -3.40 -18.37
CA VAL A 288 5.55 -1.94 -18.51
C VAL A 288 6.65 -1.24 -17.71
N PHE A 289 6.84 -1.64 -16.46
CA PHE A 289 7.66 -0.89 -15.50
C PHE A 289 9.06 -1.47 -15.27
N PHE A 290 9.36 -2.68 -15.77
CA PHE A 290 10.70 -3.28 -15.73
C PHE A 290 11.17 -3.62 -17.16
N PRO A 291 11.39 -2.62 -18.03
CA PRO A 291 11.82 -2.84 -19.40
C PRO A 291 13.03 -3.76 -19.51
N ASP A 292 12.99 -4.68 -20.47
CA ASP A 292 14.08 -5.60 -20.80
C ASP A 292 14.53 -6.48 -19.60
N GLY A 293 13.67 -6.63 -18.58
CA GLY A 293 14.00 -7.34 -17.33
C GLY A 293 15.00 -6.60 -16.44
N GLY A 294 15.18 -5.29 -16.68
CA GLY A 294 16.12 -4.42 -15.99
C GLY A 294 15.49 -3.62 -14.85
N ALA A 295 15.92 -2.37 -14.70
CA ALA A 295 15.52 -1.49 -13.60
C ALA A 295 14.06 -1.04 -13.70
N ALA A 296 13.45 -0.75 -12.55
CA ALA A 296 12.14 -0.09 -12.49
C ALA A 296 12.20 1.33 -13.09
N VAL A 297 11.21 1.69 -13.91
CA VAL A 297 11.10 2.98 -14.61
C VAL A 297 9.68 3.54 -14.51
N GLU A 298 9.55 4.82 -14.13
CA GLU A 298 8.26 5.52 -14.20
C GLU A 298 8.00 6.04 -15.62
N ARG A 299 7.46 5.19 -16.49
CA ARG A 299 7.31 5.44 -17.94
C ARG A 299 6.64 6.77 -18.29
N SER A 300 5.67 7.22 -17.50
CA SER A 300 4.94 8.46 -17.78
C SER A 300 5.74 9.75 -17.50
N CYS A 301 6.90 9.66 -16.85
CA CYS A 301 7.67 10.85 -16.47
C CYS A 301 9.21 10.68 -16.50
N GLU A 302 9.72 9.47 -16.60
CA GLU A 302 11.14 9.12 -16.58
C GLU A 302 11.60 8.66 -17.97
N GLU A 303 11.69 9.62 -18.89
CA GLU A 303 12.23 9.36 -20.23
C GLU A 303 13.76 9.28 -20.18
N PRO A 304 14.42 8.53 -21.09
CA PRO A 304 15.87 8.31 -21.05
C PRO A 304 16.72 9.59 -20.98
N THR A 305 16.23 10.69 -21.57
CA THR A 305 16.93 11.96 -21.66
C THR A 305 16.27 13.12 -20.90
N ILE A 306 15.05 12.93 -20.38
CA ILE A 306 14.26 13.99 -19.73
C ILE A 306 13.49 13.41 -18.55
N ILE A 307 13.65 14.00 -17.37
CA ILE A 307 12.83 13.69 -16.20
C ILE A 307 11.78 14.78 -16.03
N GLN A 308 10.50 14.40 -16.05
CA GLN A 308 9.35 15.27 -15.80
C GLN A 308 8.58 14.84 -14.54
N CYS A 309 9.13 13.91 -13.76
CA CYS A 309 8.49 13.39 -12.56
C CYS A 309 8.31 14.47 -11.51
N THR A 310 7.09 14.58 -10.99
CA THR A 310 6.77 15.40 -9.82
C THR A 310 7.38 14.81 -8.55
N THR A 311 7.34 15.54 -7.44
CA THR A 311 7.75 15.02 -6.13
C THR A 311 7.06 13.70 -5.81
N ASP A 312 5.74 13.63 -6.04
CA ASP A 312 4.96 12.42 -5.81
C ASP A 312 5.49 11.22 -6.60
N MET A 313 5.66 11.41 -7.92
CA MET A 313 6.10 10.35 -8.84
C MET A 313 7.49 9.79 -8.48
N LYS A 314 8.32 10.61 -7.82
CA LYS A 314 9.67 10.21 -7.40
C LYS A 314 9.70 9.19 -6.27
N SER A 315 8.55 8.77 -5.74
CA SER A 315 8.43 7.77 -4.67
C SER A 315 7.76 6.44 -5.09
N PHE A 316 7.26 6.36 -6.32
CA PHE A 316 6.38 5.26 -6.74
C PHE A 316 7.10 3.91 -6.88
N LYS A 317 8.36 3.91 -7.33
CA LYS A 317 9.15 2.68 -7.50
C LYS A 317 9.35 1.91 -6.18
N GLY A 318 9.42 2.61 -5.06
CA GLY A 318 9.51 1.99 -3.74
C GLY A 318 8.27 1.19 -3.39
N TYR A 319 7.09 1.74 -3.72
CA TYR A 319 5.81 1.06 -3.52
C TYR A 319 5.69 -0.14 -4.46
N LEU A 320 6.06 0.04 -5.74
CA LEU A 320 6.12 -1.03 -6.73
C LEU A 320 6.90 -2.24 -6.20
N HIS A 321 8.12 -2.03 -5.70
CA HIS A 321 8.96 -3.09 -5.13
C HIS A 321 8.31 -3.78 -3.93
N ARG A 322 7.90 -3.00 -2.93
CA ARG A 322 7.34 -3.52 -1.67
C ARG A 322 6.05 -4.29 -1.88
N TRP A 323 5.17 -3.79 -2.74
CA TRP A 323 3.86 -4.39 -3.00
C TRP A 323 3.93 -5.64 -3.87
N LEU A 324 4.87 -5.69 -4.83
CA LEU A 324 5.20 -6.93 -5.55
C LEU A 324 5.74 -7.99 -4.58
N ALA A 325 6.69 -7.64 -3.71
CA ALA A 325 7.24 -8.59 -2.74
C ALA A 325 6.18 -9.10 -1.74
N SER A 326 5.29 -8.22 -1.29
CA SER A 326 4.11 -8.59 -0.48
C SER A 326 3.20 -9.59 -1.21
N ALA A 327 2.96 -9.40 -2.50
CA ALA A 327 2.17 -10.33 -3.30
C ALA A 327 2.84 -11.72 -3.41
N ALA A 328 4.16 -11.77 -3.59
CA ALA A 328 4.93 -13.02 -3.64
C ALA A 328 4.78 -13.85 -2.36
N GLN A 329 4.68 -13.22 -1.17
CA GLN A 329 4.44 -13.93 0.09
C GLN A 329 3.07 -14.63 0.16
N LEU A 330 2.05 -14.04 -0.46
CA LEU A 330 0.67 -14.51 -0.37
C LEU A 330 0.27 -15.46 -1.52
N ALA A 331 1.00 -15.38 -2.63
CA ALA A 331 0.72 -16.11 -3.85
C ALA A 331 2.00 -16.79 -4.38
N PRO A 332 2.34 -18.00 -3.89
CA PRO A 332 3.60 -18.66 -4.24
C PRO A 332 3.82 -18.86 -5.76
N PHE A 333 2.75 -18.95 -6.55
CA PHE A 333 2.85 -19.19 -8.00
C PHE A 333 3.44 -18.01 -8.79
N VAL A 334 3.50 -16.80 -8.22
CA VAL A 334 4.18 -15.64 -8.83
C VAL A 334 5.53 -15.32 -8.20
N SER A 335 5.92 -16.04 -7.13
CA SER A 335 7.08 -15.72 -6.31
C SER A 335 8.36 -15.65 -7.13
N ASP A 336 8.70 -16.71 -7.88
CA ASP A 336 9.93 -16.78 -8.66
C ASP A 336 10.04 -15.65 -9.69
N GLN A 337 8.94 -15.34 -10.37
CA GLN A 337 8.87 -14.28 -11.39
C GLN A 337 9.09 -12.89 -10.77
N ILE A 338 8.47 -12.64 -9.62
CA ILE A 338 8.61 -11.38 -8.89
C ILE A 338 10.02 -11.25 -8.32
N THR A 339 10.49 -12.23 -7.55
CA THR A 339 11.80 -12.19 -6.88
C THR A 339 12.93 -11.97 -7.89
N ALA A 340 12.91 -12.66 -9.04
CA ALA A 340 13.92 -12.48 -10.08
C ALA A 340 13.91 -11.04 -10.64
N THR A 341 12.72 -10.47 -10.86
CA THR A 341 12.55 -9.11 -11.38
C THR A 341 13.02 -8.06 -10.37
N LEU A 342 12.63 -8.21 -9.10
CA LEU A 342 13.01 -7.28 -8.04
C LEU A 342 14.52 -7.31 -7.82
N LYS A 343 15.16 -8.49 -7.80
CA LYS A 343 16.62 -8.62 -7.65
C LYS A 343 17.37 -7.85 -8.73
N ASN A 344 16.99 -8.02 -10.00
CA ASN A 344 17.62 -7.30 -11.12
C ASN A 344 17.44 -5.78 -10.98
N SER A 345 16.24 -5.32 -10.61
CA SER A 345 16.00 -3.90 -10.42
C SER A 345 16.75 -3.33 -9.21
N THR A 346 16.93 -4.10 -8.14
CA THR A 346 17.66 -3.65 -6.93
C THR A 346 19.15 -3.49 -7.21
N VAL A 347 19.75 -4.29 -8.11
CA VAL A 347 21.12 -4.06 -8.58
C VAL A 347 21.28 -2.63 -9.13
N ALA A 348 20.37 -2.23 -10.02
CA ALA A 348 20.40 -0.90 -10.63
C ALA A 348 20.06 0.22 -9.62
N ALA A 349 19.16 -0.04 -8.68
CA ALA A 349 18.81 0.90 -7.61
C ALA A 349 20.02 1.20 -6.71
N VAL A 350 20.79 0.19 -6.32
CA VAL A 350 22.00 0.37 -5.49
C VAL A 350 23.10 1.11 -6.25
N GLN A 351 23.23 0.88 -7.56
CA GLN A 351 24.18 1.59 -8.42
C GLN A 351 23.90 3.10 -8.53
N SER A 352 22.65 3.53 -8.29
CA SER A 352 22.31 4.95 -8.23
C SER A 352 22.65 5.59 -6.87
N CYS A 353 23.28 4.87 -5.94
CA CYS A 353 23.60 5.36 -4.60
C CYS A 353 25.10 5.58 -4.37
N VAL A 354 25.43 6.69 -3.70
CA VAL A 354 26.80 7.14 -3.46
C VAL A 354 26.99 7.67 -2.04
N ASP A 355 28.18 7.49 -1.49
CA ASP A 355 28.61 8.09 -0.23
C ASP A 355 29.20 9.49 -0.43
N GLY A 356 29.02 10.38 0.56
CA GLY A 356 29.73 11.65 0.64
C GLY A 356 29.07 12.80 -0.14
N VAL A 357 27.81 12.65 -0.55
CA VAL A 357 27.04 13.70 -1.21
C VAL A 357 26.17 14.42 -0.19
N ASP A 358 26.12 15.75 -0.29
CA ASP A 358 25.17 16.58 0.46
C ASP A 358 23.77 16.40 -0.14
N ASN A 359 22.83 15.93 0.67
CA ASN A 359 21.44 15.68 0.29
C ASN A 359 20.50 16.88 0.59
N GLY A 360 21.05 18.05 0.93
CA GLY A 360 20.31 19.22 1.38
C GLY A 360 20.11 19.27 2.90
N HIS A 361 20.50 18.22 3.62
CA HIS A 361 20.50 18.12 5.08
C HIS A 361 21.88 17.75 5.64
N GLY A 362 22.93 17.91 4.83
CA GLY A 362 24.31 17.61 5.17
C GLY A 362 24.87 16.43 4.38
N VAL A 363 26.19 16.26 4.47
CA VAL A 363 26.92 15.16 3.82
C VAL A 363 26.47 13.83 4.41
N SER A 364 25.88 12.99 3.57
CA SER A 364 25.27 11.72 3.99
C SER A 364 25.95 10.52 3.31
N ARG A 365 25.74 9.34 3.89
CA ARG A 365 26.06 8.05 3.28
C ARG A 365 24.82 7.53 2.54
N ALA A 366 25.02 6.69 1.53
CA ALA A 366 23.94 6.13 0.72
C ALA A 366 22.95 7.19 0.18
N THR A 367 23.47 8.27 -0.40
CA THR A 367 22.65 9.25 -1.12
C THR A 367 22.25 8.67 -2.48
N CYS A 368 20.96 8.49 -2.73
CA CYS A 368 20.44 7.73 -3.86
C CYS A 368 19.70 8.62 -4.87
N GLY A 369 19.95 8.35 -6.15
CA GLY A 369 19.32 9.00 -7.30
C GLY A 369 18.02 8.33 -7.75
N PHE A 370 17.28 8.99 -8.64
CA PHE A 370 15.99 8.51 -9.12
C PHE A 370 16.09 7.58 -10.34
N ARG A 371 16.95 7.90 -11.30
CA ARG A 371 17.12 7.10 -12.52
C ARG A 371 18.05 5.93 -12.27
N TRP A 372 17.47 4.73 -12.25
CA TRP A 372 18.23 3.50 -12.07
C TRP A 372 18.79 2.98 -13.40
N THR A 373 18.30 3.48 -14.53
CA THR A 373 18.73 3.08 -15.87
C THR A 373 20.04 3.74 -16.32
N THR A 374 20.55 4.74 -15.61
CA THR A 374 21.81 5.44 -15.95
C THR A 374 23.04 4.63 -15.54
N GLY A 375 22.92 3.72 -14.58
CA GLY A 375 24.04 2.96 -14.01
C GLY A 375 24.95 3.77 -13.07
N GLU A 376 24.55 5.00 -12.74
CA GLU A 376 25.28 5.90 -11.83
C GLU A 376 24.31 6.87 -11.13
N TYR A 377 24.76 7.48 -10.03
CA TYR A 377 24.02 8.54 -9.34
C TYR A 377 23.76 9.72 -10.27
N ASP A 378 22.49 10.10 -10.42
CA ASP A 378 22.04 11.07 -11.41
C ASP A 378 21.90 12.51 -10.88
N GLY A 379 22.24 12.74 -9.62
CA GLY A 379 22.14 14.05 -8.97
C GLY A 379 20.74 14.39 -8.44
N ASP A 380 19.72 13.57 -8.71
CA ASP A 380 18.34 13.82 -8.29
C ASP A 380 18.06 13.15 -6.94
N THR A 381 18.27 13.90 -5.86
CA THR A 381 18.09 13.42 -4.48
C THR A 381 16.84 13.97 -3.82
N GLY A 382 16.21 13.16 -2.97
CA GLY A 382 15.08 13.53 -2.14
C GLY A 382 14.56 12.35 -1.32
N ALA A 383 13.56 12.59 -0.48
CA ALA A 383 12.96 11.56 0.36
C ALA A 383 12.32 10.44 -0.48
N GLY A 384 11.64 10.78 -1.59
CA GLY A 384 11.06 9.80 -2.52
C GLY A 384 12.09 8.82 -3.10
N GLN A 385 13.25 9.33 -3.52
CA GLN A 385 14.34 8.53 -4.07
C GLN A 385 14.93 7.58 -3.03
N GLN A 386 15.11 8.07 -1.80
CA GLN A 386 15.55 7.25 -0.69
C GLN A 386 14.52 6.16 -0.33
N MET A 387 13.22 6.50 -0.33
CA MET A 387 12.15 5.51 -0.15
C MET A 387 12.15 4.45 -1.24
N ASN A 388 12.45 4.81 -2.49
CA ASN A 388 12.53 3.84 -3.59
C ASN A 388 13.61 2.80 -3.34
N VAL A 389 14.83 3.23 -3.04
CA VAL A 389 15.94 2.30 -2.80
C VAL A 389 15.75 1.51 -1.52
N LEU A 390 15.19 2.13 -0.47
CA LEU A 390 14.85 1.42 0.77
C LEU A 390 13.87 0.28 0.48
N GLY A 391 12.80 0.57 -0.27
CA GLY A 391 11.83 -0.43 -0.71
C GLY A 391 12.46 -1.54 -1.55
N ALA A 392 13.37 -1.21 -2.46
CA ALA A 392 14.05 -2.18 -3.30
C ALA A 392 14.97 -3.13 -2.52
N LEU A 393 15.70 -2.61 -1.53
CA LEU A 393 16.56 -3.41 -0.65
C LEU A 393 15.75 -4.31 0.28
N THR A 394 14.77 -3.75 0.99
CA THR A 394 13.99 -4.51 1.98
C THR A 394 13.14 -5.59 1.33
N SER A 395 12.64 -5.36 0.11
CA SER A 395 11.85 -6.34 -0.64
C SER A 395 12.59 -7.66 -0.91
N LEU A 396 13.93 -7.66 -1.01
CA LEU A 396 14.71 -8.89 -1.20
C LEU A 396 14.76 -9.76 0.07
N LEU A 397 14.67 -9.15 1.26
CA LEU A 397 14.73 -9.87 2.53
C LEU A 397 13.53 -10.79 2.75
N ILE A 398 12.40 -10.49 2.12
CA ILE A 398 11.18 -11.31 2.16
C ILE A 398 11.44 -12.73 1.67
N ASP A 399 12.12 -12.86 0.53
CA ASP A 399 12.41 -14.16 -0.11
C ASP A 399 13.61 -14.86 0.54
N MET A 400 14.58 -14.09 1.05
CA MET A 400 15.81 -14.62 1.64
C MET A 400 15.63 -15.12 3.09
N GLU A 401 14.72 -14.52 3.85
CA GLU A 401 14.47 -14.88 5.26
C GLU A 401 12.99 -15.21 5.56
N PRO A 402 12.28 -16.04 4.75
CA PRO A 402 10.83 -16.19 4.81
C PRO A 402 10.33 -16.75 6.14
N GLN A 403 11.13 -17.60 6.81
CA GLN A 403 10.80 -18.17 8.11
C GLN A 403 10.92 -17.16 9.26
N LYS A 404 11.79 -16.16 9.12
CA LYS A 404 12.05 -15.14 10.13
C LYS A 404 11.09 -13.97 9.97
N VAL A 405 10.85 -13.54 8.73
CA VAL A 405 9.92 -12.47 8.40
C VAL A 405 8.47 -12.93 8.61
N GLY A 406 8.14 -14.13 8.12
CA GLY A 406 6.76 -14.62 8.08
C GLY A 406 5.92 -13.87 7.04
N GLY A 407 4.65 -14.27 6.90
CA GLY A 407 3.69 -13.54 6.07
C GLY A 407 2.85 -12.55 6.88
N PRO A 408 2.08 -11.67 6.22
CA PRO A 408 1.13 -10.78 6.87
C PRO A 408 0.20 -11.54 7.82
N VAL A 409 0.11 -11.11 9.07
CA VAL A 409 -0.75 -11.80 10.05
C VAL A 409 -2.22 -11.40 9.92
N THR A 410 -3.07 -12.14 10.62
CA THR A 410 -4.52 -11.91 10.74
C THR A 410 -4.88 -11.81 12.23
N ASN A 411 -6.16 -11.56 12.54
CA ASN A 411 -6.68 -11.65 13.90
C ASN A 411 -6.48 -13.03 14.56
N SER A 412 -6.37 -14.10 13.76
CA SER A 412 -6.26 -15.49 14.22
C SER A 412 -4.83 -16.04 14.16
N THR A 413 -3.94 -15.41 13.39
CA THR A 413 -2.53 -15.82 13.23
C THR A 413 -1.53 -14.94 14.01
N GLY A 414 -2.03 -14.27 15.05
CA GLY A 414 -1.21 -13.57 16.04
C GLY A 414 -1.07 -12.07 15.82
N GLY A 415 -1.95 -11.44 15.04
CA GLY A 415 -2.13 -9.99 15.03
C GLY A 415 -2.56 -9.47 16.41
N THR A 416 -1.96 -8.38 16.85
CA THR A 416 -2.13 -7.82 18.21
C THR A 416 -2.96 -6.54 18.23
N SER A 417 -3.17 -5.92 17.09
CA SER A 417 -3.90 -4.66 17.00
C SER A 417 -5.40 -4.87 17.12
N GLN A 418 -6.07 -4.07 17.96
CA GLN A 418 -7.51 -4.15 18.17
C GLN A 418 -8.26 -3.38 17.08
N GLY A 419 -9.36 -3.96 16.60
CA GLY A 419 -10.24 -3.31 15.64
C GLY A 419 -11.32 -2.48 16.31
N ASN A 420 -11.94 -1.60 15.53
CA ASN A 420 -13.19 -0.93 15.87
C ASN A 420 -14.04 -0.85 14.59
N PRO A 421 -15.06 -1.72 14.43
CA PRO A 421 -15.94 -1.70 13.26
C PRO A 421 -16.71 -0.39 13.07
N ASP A 422 -16.89 0.41 14.13
CA ASP A 422 -17.56 1.71 14.11
C ASP A 422 -16.57 2.88 13.89
N ALA A 423 -15.27 2.62 13.70
CA ALA A 423 -14.26 3.67 13.51
C ALA A 423 -14.56 4.54 12.28
N GLY A 424 -14.29 5.84 12.36
CA GLY A 424 -14.58 6.80 11.29
C GLY A 424 -16.06 7.15 11.08
N GLY A 425 -17.01 6.35 11.60
CA GLY A 425 -18.48 6.53 11.59
C GLY A 425 -19.15 6.60 10.20
N VAL A 426 -20.43 6.24 10.01
CA VAL A 426 -21.04 4.94 10.33
C VAL A 426 -21.34 4.23 9.00
N PRO A 427 -20.88 2.99 8.82
CA PRO A 427 -21.63 2.03 8.02
C PRO A 427 -22.12 0.88 8.90
N GLY A 428 -23.41 0.89 9.24
CA GLY A 428 -24.05 -0.16 10.06
C GLY A 428 -23.99 -1.56 9.45
N PHE A 429 -23.62 -1.67 8.16
CA PHE A 429 -23.47 -2.90 7.39
C PHE A 429 -22.08 -3.55 7.49
N LEU A 430 -21.07 -2.86 8.04
CA LEU A 430 -19.73 -3.43 8.28
C LEU A 430 -19.61 -4.13 9.64
N LYS A 431 -20.68 -4.10 10.46
CA LYS A 431 -20.75 -4.81 11.72
C LYS A 431 -20.70 -6.31 11.45
N PRO A 432 -19.74 -7.06 12.02
CA PRO A 432 -19.84 -8.51 12.05
C PRO A 432 -21.21 -8.90 12.59
N ALA A 433 -21.87 -9.87 11.97
CA ALA A 433 -23.12 -10.41 12.52
C ALA A 433 -22.87 -10.80 13.98
N SER A 434 -23.74 -10.36 14.88
CA SER A 434 -23.60 -10.70 16.29
C SER A 434 -23.58 -12.23 16.44
N PRO A 435 -22.70 -12.80 17.28
CA PRO A 435 -22.74 -14.23 17.56
C PRO A 435 -24.17 -14.63 17.97
N PRO A 436 -24.73 -15.73 17.42
CA PRO A 436 -26.11 -16.10 17.69
C PRO A 436 -26.32 -16.26 19.20
N GLY A 437 -27.31 -15.52 19.70
CA GLY A 437 -27.67 -15.53 21.11
C GLY A 437 -28.27 -16.86 21.54
N ILE A 438 -28.53 -17.01 22.84
CA ILE A 438 -29.22 -18.19 23.38
C ILE A 438 -30.59 -18.37 22.71
N GLY A 439 -31.29 -17.26 22.41
CA GLY A 439 -32.55 -17.26 21.70
C GLY A 439 -32.44 -17.77 20.26
N ASP A 440 -31.43 -17.32 19.51
CA ASP A 440 -31.21 -17.76 18.12
C ASP A 440 -30.84 -19.24 18.05
N LYS A 441 -30.00 -19.71 18.99
CA LYS A 441 -29.64 -21.13 19.11
C LYS A 441 -30.83 -21.99 19.50
N ALA A 442 -31.69 -21.51 20.41
CA ALA A 442 -32.91 -22.21 20.80
C ALA A 442 -33.92 -22.25 19.64
N GLY A 443 -34.08 -21.14 18.90
CA GLY A 443 -34.95 -21.05 17.73
C GLY A 443 -34.48 -21.97 16.60
N ALA A 444 -33.19 -21.96 16.26
CA ALA A 444 -32.60 -22.84 15.27
C ALA A 444 -32.72 -24.32 15.69
N GLY A 445 -32.50 -24.63 16.97
CA GLY A 445 -32.69 -25.96 17.52
C GLY A 445 -34.13 -26.44 17.42
N ALA A 446 -35.10 -25.59 17.77
CA ALA A 446 -36.53 -25.89 17.65
C ALA A 446 -36.95 -26.11 16.20
N LEU A 447 -36.50 -25.25 15.28
CA LEU A 447 -36.79 -25.38 13.84
C LEU A 447 -36.22 -26.68 13.27
N THR A 448 -34.99 -27.01 13.63
CA THR A 448 -34.32 -28.26 13.25
C THR A 448 -35.07 -29.48 13.79
N ALA A 449 -35.51 -29.43 15.05
CA ALA A 449 -36.30 -30.50 15.65
C ALA A 449 -37.65 -30.68 14.93
N VAL A 450 -38.35 -29.59 14.60
CA VAL A 450 -39.61 -29.64 13.86
C VAL A 450 -39.42 -30.25 12.47
N LEU A 451 -38.35 -29.87 11.75
CA LEU A 451 -38.02 -30.42 10.44
C LEU A 451 -37.65 -31.91 10.50
N LEU A 452 -36.90 -32.32 11.50
CA LEU A 452 -36.55 -33.74 11.69
C LEU A 452 -37.78 -34.56 12.08
N ILE A 453 -38.64 -34.04 12.97
CA ILE A 453 -39.88 -34.70 13.37
C ILE A 453 -40.82 -34.81 12.17
N SER A 454 -40.99 -33.76 11.37
CA SER A 454 -41.85 -33.80 10.18
C SER A 454 -41.30 -34.78 9.15
N MET A 455 -39.99 -34.83 8.94
CA MET A 455 -39.35 -35.80 8.05
C MET A 455 -39.57 -37.23 8.53
N VAL A 456 -39.37 -37.51 9.82
CA VAL A 456 -39.61 -38.84 10.41
C VAL A 456 -41.07 -39.24 10.33
N LEU A 457 -42.00 -38.32 10.63
CA LEU A 457 -43.44 -38.58 10.50
C LEU A 457 -43.85 -38.83 9.05
N THR A 458 -43.25 -38.12 8.09
CA THR A 458 -43.50 -38.33 6.67
C THR A 458 -42.98 -39.68 6.22
N LEU A 459 -41.76 -40.07 6.64
CA LEU A 459 -41.19 -41.38 6.35
C LEU A 459 -41.97 -42.52 7.03
N ALA A 460 -42.43 -42.31 8.27
CA ALA A 460 -43.27 -43.26 8.98
C ALA A 460 -44.64 -43.41 8.31
N TRP A 461 -45.25 -42.32 7.85
CA TRP A 461 -46.49 -42.34 7.08
C TRP A 461 -46.31 -43.09 5.75
N MET A 462 -45.26 -42.77 4.99
CA MET A 462 -44.92 -43.45 3.74
C MET A 462 -44.57 -44.93 3.91
N GLY A 463 -44.03 -45.32 5.08
CA GLY A 463 -43.69 -46.70 5.42
C GLY A 463 -44.78 -47.44 6.20
N SER A 464 -45.94 -46.82 6.44
CA SER A 464 -47.07 -47.42 7.13
C SER A 464 -48.15 -47.83 6.14
N ASP A 465 -48.61 -49.08 6.20
CA ASP A 465 -49.71 -49.61 5.38
C ASP A 465 -51.09 -49.03 5.80
N TRP A 466 -51.13 -47.92 6.52
CA TRP A 466 -52.34 -47.30 7.08
C TRP A 466 -53.32 -46.77 6.01
N LEU A 467 -52.89 -46.69 4.75
CA LEU A 467 -53.73 -46.36 3.59
C LEU A 467 -53.91 -47.54 2.61
N GLU A 468 -53.25 -48.68 2.85
CA GLU A 468 -53.50 -49.91 2.11
C GLU A 468 -54.57 -50.74 2.83
N GLY A 469 -55.81 -50.25 2.85
CA GLY A 469 -56.89 -50.99 3.51
C GLY A 469 -58.26 -50.35 3.57
N ALA A 470 -58.84 -50.03 2.41
CA ALA A 470 -60.20 -50.46 2.05
C ALA A 470 -60.33 -50.51 0.52
#